data_AF-A0A3B9VM01-F1
#
_entry.id   AF-A0A3B9VM01-F1
#
_cell.length_a   1.000
_cell.length_b   1.000
_cell.length_c   1.000
_cell.angle_alpha   90.00
_cell.angle_beta   90.00
_cell.angle_gamma   90.00
#
_symmetry.space_group_name_H-M   'P 1'
#
loop_
_entity.id
_entity.type
_entity.pdbx_description
1 polymer ?
#
loop_
_entity_poly.entity_id
_entity_poly.type
_entity_poly.pdbx_seq_one_letter_code
_entity_poly.pdbx_strand_id
1 'polypeptide(L)'
;WVNLPEKSRELLPQLDALSAWSREFGHEVFILCGMGGSSLAPEVMAQVYKKELTILDSTDPAHVKRVLDQDLSKSCIIIGSKSGSTIETASQMAAANEQLIKQGLDPKNHFVVITDPGSPLDVQAREIGLRVVNADPNVGGRFSALSAYGLTPAALIGIDISILLDDAYEASLSFAKPGSVVTQVAAALADKFFSFTGFLDTGSNVAGLGEWIEQLIAESTGKDGKGVLPITLRRKSSLNYPVISFDGSGSNSVEASLGEHFIFWQWVTALLGYLLEVDPFNQPNVTEAKEKTSALLSRWSKGREEITPVFESENIAIYSSLQENSVEHYLEKAIANSRGYLAIMAYLHRGGDDQIKDLAPLLESKSKLPTTFGWGPRFLHSTG
;
A
#
# COMPACT_ATOMS: atom_id res chain seq x y z
N TRP A 1 16.58 -0.38 6.69
CA TRP A 1 15.91 0.68 5.90
C TRP A 1 16.69 1.99 5.95
N VAL A 2 17.23 2.40 7.11
CA VAL A 2 18.02 3.64 7.27
C VAL A 2 19.11 3.83 6.21
N ASN A 3 19.88 2.78 5.92
CA ASN A 3 20.99 2.84 4.96
C ASN A 3 20.60 2.39 3.53
N LEU A 4 19.31 2.21 3.23
CA LEU A 4 18.88 1.81 1.88
C LEU A 4 19.32 2.77 0.77
N PRO A 5 19.32 4.11 0.96
CA PRO A 5 19.80 5.01 -0.09
C PRO A 5 21.22 4.70 -0.60
N GLU A 6 22.07 4.14 0.26
CA GLU A 6 23.41 3.67 -0.09
C GLU A 6 23.40 2.19 -0.50
N LYS A 7 22.91 1.31 0.37
CA LYS A 7 22.98 -0.16 0.17
C LYS A 7 22.25 -0.63 -1.08
N SER A 8 21.11 -0.03 -1.41
CA SER A 8 20.31 -0.47 -2.55
C SER A 8 20.94 -0.15 -3.90
N ARG A 9 22.05 0.60 -3.94
CA ARG A 9 22.87 0.75 -5.15
C ARG A 9 23.50 -0.56 -5.60
N GLU A 10 23.69 -1.52 -4.69
CA GLU A 10 24.15 -2.87 -5.02
C GLU A 10 23.17 -3.60 -5.95
N LEU A 11 21.90 -3.17 -6.01
CA LEU A 11 20.88 -3.72 -6.91
C LEU A 11 21.02 -3.20 -8.35
N LEU A 12 21.68 -2.05 -8.60
CA LEU A 12 21.70 -1.39 -9.91
C LEU A 12 22.13 -2.32 -11.04
N PRO A 13 23.23 -3.09 -10.94
CA PRO A 13 23.65 -3.98 -12.03
C PRO A 13 22.62 -5.08 -12.32
N GLN A 14 21.98 -5.62 -11.27
CA GLN A 14 20.95 -6.65 -11.42
C GLN A 14 19.69 -6.07 -12.07
N LEU A 15 19.30 -4.86 -11.69
CA LEU A 15 18.12 -4.18 -12.23
C LEU A 15 18.33 -3.74 -13.68
N ASP A 16 19.53 -3.30 -14.05
CA ASP A 16 19.89 -3.01 -15.44
C ASP A 16 19.79 -4.27 -16.32
N ALA A 17 20.33 -5.40 -15.83
CA ALA A 17 20.24 -6.69 -16.53
C ALA A 17 18.78 -7.16 -16.65
N LEU A 18 17.98 -6.97 -15.60
CA LEU A 18 16.57 -7.32 -15.61
C LEU A 18 15.76 -6.46 -16.59
N SER A 19 16.01 -5.14 -16.63
CA SER A 19 15.35 -4.26 -17.59
C SER A 19 15.80 -4.53 -19.02
N ALA A 20 17.05 -4.96 -19.24
CA ALA A 20 17.51 -5.41 -20.56
C ALA A 20 16.79 -6.69 -21.02
N TRP A 21 16.67 -7.68 -20.13
CA TRP A 21 15.88 -8.88 -20.35
C TRP A 21 14.41 -8.54 -20.69
N SER A 22 13.80 -7.64 -19.92
CA SER A 22 12.40 -7.24 -20.17
C SER A 22 12.21 -6.64 -21.57
N ARG A 23 13.18 -5.83 -22.04
CA ARG A 23 13.18 -5.28 -23.41
C ARG A 23 13.41 -6.35 -24.48
N GLU A 24 14.28 -7.33 -24.23
CA GLU A 24 14.54 -8.45 -25.14
C GLU A 24 13.27 -9.27 -25.40
N PHE A 25 12.47 -9.50 -24.36
CA PHE A 25 11.18 -10.19 -24.44
C PHE A 25 10.01 -9.29 -24.89
N GLY A 26 10.26 -8.00 -25.13
CA GLY A 26 9.27 -7.08 -25.67
C GLY A 26 8.13 -6.76 -24.70
N HIS A 27 8.39 -6.75 -23.39
CA HIS A 27 7.37 -6.38 -22.41
C HIS A 27 6.99 -4.90 -22.54
N GLU A 28 5.68 -4.66 -22.63
CA GLU A 28 5.06 -3.33 -22.70
C GLU A 28 4.06 -3.13 -21.55
N VAL A 29 3.51 -4.21 -21.00
CA VAL A 29 2.53 -4.19 -19.91
C VAL A 29 3.19 -4.72 -18.64
N PHE A 30 3.09 -3.97 -17.53
CA PHE A 30 3.68 -4.38 -16.25
C PHE A 30 2.57 -4.54 -15.20
N ILE A 31 2.51 -5.72 -14.59
CA ILE A 31 1.51 -6.09 -13.59
C ILE A 31 2.23 -6.43 -12.29
N LEU A 32 2.00 -5.67 -11.23
CA LEU A 32 2.57 -5.93 -9.91
C LEU A 32 1.52 -6.59 -9.01
N CYS A 33 1.75 -7.87 -8.71
CA CYS A 33 1.02 -8.64 -7.71
C CYS A 33 1.74 -8.54 -6.38
N GLY A 34 1.20 -7.79 -5.44
CA GLY A 34 1.82 -7.62 -4.12
C GLY A 34 0.91 -6.88 -3.17
N MET A 35 0.93 -7.28 -1.90
CA MET A 35 0.12 -6.61 -0.88
C MET A 35 0.96 -5.54 -0.18
N GLY A 36 0.61 -4.31 -0.50
CA GLY A 36 0.81 -3.23 0.41
C GLY A 36 2.19 -2.60 0.42
N GLY A 37 3.03 -2.92 1.40
CA GLY A 37 4.41 -2.40 1.41
C GLY A 37 5.19 -2.79 0.14
N SER A 38 4.75 -3.87 -0.53
CA SER A 38 5.28 -4.34 -1.81
C SER A 38 4.56 -3.77 -3.05
N SER A 39 3.55 -2.90 -2.90
CA SER A 39 2.80 -2.31 -4.04
C SER A 39 2.65 -0.79 -3.99
N LEU A 40 2.48 -0.18 -2.81
CA LEU A 40 2.21 1.25 -2.68
C LEU A 40 3.36 2.14 -3.15
N ALA A 41 4.61 1.85 -2.74
CA ALA A 41 5.74 2.67 -3.18
C ALA A 41 5.98 2.59 -4.71
N PRO A 42 5.99 1.39 -5.34
CA PRO A 42 5.97 1.26 -6.80
C PRO A 42 4.84 2.04 -7.48
N GLU A 43 3.64 2.02 -6.90
CA GLU A 43 2.49 2.73 -7.42
C GLU A 43 2.69 4.25 -7.40
N VAL A 44 3.18 4.81 -6.29
CA VAL A 44 3.53 6.23 -6.20
C VAL A 44 4.61 6.59 -7.24
N MET A 45 5.67 5.77 -7.35
CA MET A 45 6.71 5.98 -8.36
C MET A 45 6.13 5.99 -9.78
N ALA A 46 5.27 5.04 -10.12
CA ALA A 46 4.64 4.99 -11.44
C ALA A 46 3.79 6.25 -11.72
N GLN A 47 3.00 6.71 -10.75
CA GLN A 47 2.18 7.92 -10.89
C GLN A 47 3.05 9.18 -11.08
N VAL A 48 4.07 9.37 -10.24
CA VAL A 48 4.96 10.54 -10.28
C VAL A 48 5.72 10.63 -11.60
N TYR A 49 6.28 9.51 -12.07
CA TYR A 49 7.03 9.44 -13.32
C TYR A 49 6.14 9.20 -14.55
N LYS A 50 4.81 9.19 -14.40
CA LYS A 50 3.83 8.99 -15.46
C LYS A 50 4.11 7.71 -16.28
N LYS A 51 4.41 6.63 -15.58
CA LYS A 51 4.63 5.29 -16.12
C LYS A 51 3.40 4.43 -15.87
N GLU A 52 3.14 3.51 -16.79
CA GLU A 52 2.07 2.54 -16.61
C GLU A 52 2.55 1.35 -15.77
N LEU A 53 1.86 1.11 -14.66
CA LEU A 53 2.03 -0.05 -13.80
C LEU A 53 0.66 -0.45 -13.29
N THR A 54 0.21 -1.65 -13.63
CA THR A 54 -1.05 -2.19 -13.12
C THR A 54 -0.79 -2.83 -11.76
N ILE A 55 -1.40 -2.32 -10.71
CA ILE A 55 -1.34 -2.94 -9.38
C ILE A 55 -2.46 -3.95 -9.26
N LEU A 56 -2.12 -5.23 -9.07
CA LEU A 56 -3.05 -6.31 -8.76
C LEU A 56 -2.90 -6.69 -7.29
N ASP A 57 -3.66 -6.05 -6.41
CA ASP A 57 -3.64 -6.31 -4.97
C ASP A 57 -5.04 -6.43 -4.35
N SER A 58 -5.97 -6.89 -5.20
CA SER A 58 -7.28 -7.34 -4.79
C SER A 58 -7.44 -8.84 -5.00
N THR A 59 -8.32 -9.44 -4.20
CA THR A 59 -8.84 -10.80 -4.42
C THR A 59 -10.24 -10.79 -5.01
N ASP A 60 -10.77 -9.60 -5.36
CA ASP A 60 -12.04 -9.48 -6.07
C ASP A 60 -11.94 -10.18 -7.45
N PRO A 61 -12.79 -11.18 -7.74
CA PRO A 61 -12.70 -11.93 -8.98
C PRO A 61 -12.89 -11.08 -10.24
N ALA A 62 -13.69 -10.01 -10.19
CA ALA A 62 -13.92 -9.15 -11.36
C ALA A 62 -12.67 -8.33 -11.68
N HIS A 63 -12.02 -7.78 -10.66
CA HIS A 63 -10.75 -7.07 -10.80
C HIS A 63 -9.64 -7.99 -11.33
N VAL A 64 -9.47 -9.19 -10.74
CA VAL A 64 -8.45 -10.17 -11.16
C VAL A 64 -8.66 -10.57 -12.63
N LYS A 65 -9.90 -10.88 -13.03
CA LYS A 65 -10.22 -11.21 -14.43
C LYS A 65 -9.91 -10.06 -15.36
N ARG A 66 -10.26 -8.83 -15.02
CA ARG A 66 -9.97 -7.68 -15.88
C ARG A 66 -8.47 -7.52 -16.16
N VAL A 67 -7.63 -7.76 -15.15
CA VAL A 67 -6.17 -7.62 -15.27
C VAL A 67 -5.55 -8.81 -16.03
N LEU A 68 -6.07 -10.02 -15.86
CA LEU A 68 -5.45 -11.24 -16.39
C LEU A 68 -6.10 -11.80 -17.67
N ASP A 69 -7.40 -11.58 -17.91
CA ASP A 69 -8.11 -12.10 -19.10
C ASP A 69 -7.81 -11.35 -20.41
N GLN A 70 -6.83 -10.45 -20.39
CA GLN A 70 -6.27 -9.78 -21.57
C GLN A 70 -5.13 -10.58 -22.21
N ASP A 71 -4.63 -10.13 -23.37
CA ASP A 71 -3.43 -10.68 -23.99
C ASP A 71 -2.20 -10.40 -23.11
N LEU A 72 -1.54 -11.45 -22.64
CA LEU A 72 -0.37 -11.38 -21.76
C LEU A 72 0.96 -11.56 -22.51
N SER A 73 0.95 -11.68 -23.84
CA SER A 73 2.14 -11.95 -24.66
C SER A 73 3.24 -10.89 -24.53
N LYS A 74 2.88 -9.66 -24.12
CA LYS A 74 3.82 -8.56 -23.83
C LYS A 74 3.81 -8.13 -22.37
N SER A 75 3.39 -9.01 -21.46
CA SER A 75 3.26 -8.67 -20.03
C SER A 75 4.44 -9.15 -19.22
N CYS A 76 4.99 -8.29 -18.36
CA CYS A 76 5.87 -8.66 -17.25
C CYS A 76 5.06 -8.64 -15.95
N ILE A 77 4.93 -9.81 -15.32
CA ILE A 77 4.22 -10.00 -14.06
C ILE A 77 5.23 -10.07 -12.92
N ILE A 78 5.10 -9.14 -11.98
CA ILE A 78 6.01 -8.94 -10.86
C ILE A 78 5.32 -9.43 -9.60
N ILE A 79 5.92 -10.37 -8.88
CA ILE A 79 5.41 -10.94 -7.64
C ILE A 79 6.20 -10.38 -6.46
N GLY A 80 5.57 -9.56 -5.62
CA GLY A 80 6.17 -9.01 -4.42
C GLY A 80 5.67 -9.68 -3.14
N SER A 81 6.46 -10.57 -2.53
CA SER A 81 6.12 -11.16 -1.23
C SER A 81 7.37 -11.60 -0.46
N LYS A 82 7.49 -11.18 0.81
CA LYS A 82 8.61 -11.54 1.69
C LYS A 82 8.74 -13.04 1.91
N SER A 83 7.70 -13.64 2.44
CA SER A 83 7.66 -15.07 2.75
C SER A 83 7.10 -15.92 1.62
N GLY A 84 6.37 -15.31 0.67
CA GLY A 84 5.54 -16.03 -0.30
C GLY A 84 4.27 -16.66 0.29
N SER A 85 4.03 -16.51 1.59
CA SER A 85 2.85 -17.08 2.28
C SER A 85 1.67 -16.12 2.38
N THR A 86 1.76 -14.94 1.75
CA THR A 86 0.65 -13.99 1.67
C THR A 86 -0.40 -14.58 0.72
N ILE A 87 -1.54 -14.99 1.25
CA ILE A 87 -2.53 -15.80 0.53
C ILE A 87 -3.03 -15.07 -0.73
N GLU A 88 -3.24 -13.76 -0.63
CA GLU A 88 -3.69 -12.92 -1.73
C GLU A 88 -2.68 -12.93 -2.88
N THR A 89 -1.40 -12.67 -2.58
CA THR A 89 -0.32 -12.66 -3.58
C THR A 89 -0.06 -14.05 -4.15
N ALA A 90 -0.14 -15.10 -3.33
CA ALA A 90 -0.01 -16.49 -3.80
C ALA A 90 -1.16 -16.86 -4.75
N SER A 91 -2.40 -16.45 -4.45
CA SER A 91 -3.55 -16.63 -5.34
C SER A 91 -3.41 -15.85 -6.65
N GLN A 92 -2.90 -14.61 -6.60
CA GLN A 92 -2.64 -13.81 -7.80
C GLN A 92 -1.56 -14.46 -8.69
N MET A 93 -0.46 -14.93 -8.10
CA MET A 93 0.59 -15.64 -8.84
C MET A 93 0.05 -16.92 -9.49
N ALA A 94 -0.75 -17.71 -8.76
CA ALA A 94 -1.36 -18.92 -9.29
C ALA A 94 -2.30 -18.61 -10.47
N ALA A 95 -3.19 -17.61 -10.34
CA ALA A 95 -4.11 -17.20 -11.40
C ALA A 95 -3.37 -16.67 -12.63
N ALA A 96 -2.33 -15.84 -12.43
CA ALA A 96 -1.51 -15.33 -13.51
C ALA A 96 -0.77 -16.46 -14.25
N ASN A 97 -0.23 -17.43 -13.52
CA ASN A 97 0.44 -18.59 -14.10
C ASN A 97 -0.52 -19.46 -14.91
N GLU A 98 -1.71 -19.75 -14.38
CA GLU A 98 -2.76 -20.48 -15.10
C GLU A 98 -3.10 -19.78 -16.43
N GLN A 99 -3.23 -18.46 -16.39
CA GLN A 99 -3.58 -17.67 -17.55
C GLN A 99 -2.47 -17.62 -18.61
N LEU A 100 -1.21 -17.50 -18.20
CA LEU A 100 -0.07 -17.61 -19.12
C LEU A 100 -0.03 -18.96 -19.82
N ILE A 101 -0.20 -20.06 -19.08
CA ILE A 101 -0.23 -21.42 -19.62
C ILE A 101 -1.39 -21.58 -20.61
N LYS A 102 -2.58 -21.07 -20.26
CA LYS A 102 -3.76 -21.09 -21.13
C LYS A 102 -3.54 -20.35 -22.45
N GLN A 103 -2.73 -19.29 -22.44
CA GLN A 103 -2.34 -18.54 -23.64
C GLN A 103 -1.14 -19.15 -24.39
N GLY A 104 -0.56 -20.24 -23.89
CA GLY A 104 0.61 -20.89 -24.51
C GLY A 104 1.92 -20.14 -24.28
N LEU A 105 1.99 -19.29 -23.26
CA LEU A 105 3.15 -18.48 -22.91
C LEU A 105 4.00 -19.19 -21.85
N ASP A 106 5.33 -19.10 -21.93
CA ASP A 106 6.25 -19.66 -20.93
C ASP A 106 6.37 -18.72 -19.72
N PRO A 107 5.92 -19.12 -18.52
CA PRO A 107 6.01 -18.29 -17.32
C PRO A 107 7.41 -17.73 -17.01
N LYS A 108 8.49 -18.42 -17.40
CA LYS A 108 9.88 -17.96 -17.20
C LYS A 108 10.20 -16.67 -17.95
N ASN A 109 9.46 -16.40 -19.02
CA ASN A 109 9.64 -15.21 -19.84
C ASN A 109 8.79 -14.04 -19.33
N HIS A 110 7.83 -14.28 -18.43
CA HIS A 110 6.87 -13.27 -17.98
C HIS A 110 6.97 -12.95 -16.49
N PHE A 111 7.55 -13.82 -15.64
CA PHE A 111 7.60 -13.59 -14.19
C PHE A 111 8.93 -13.02 -13.67
N VAL A 112 8.79 -12.05 -12.76
CA VAL A 112 9.84 -11.57 -11.85
C VAL A 112 9.36 -11.71 -10.42
N VAL A 113 10.16 -12.31 -9.55
CA VAL A 113 9.84 -12.52 -8.13
C VAL A 113 10.74 -11.66 -7.25
N ILE A 114 10.15 -10.93 -6.31
CA ILE A 114 10.83 -10.13 -5.29
C ILE A 114 10.49 -10.73 -3.93
N THR A 115 11.50 -11.30 -3.25
CA THR A 115 11.30 -12.07 -2.02
C THR A 115 12.53 -12.08 -1.11
N ASP A 116 12.36 -12.45 0.16
CA ASP A 116 13.49 -12.56 1.08
C ASP A 116 14.36 -13.77 0.71
N PRO A 117 15.70 -13.68 0.85
CA PRO A 117 16.61 -14.77 0.51
C PRO A 117 16.34 -16.01 1.38
N GLY A 118 16.29 -17.18 0.74
CA GLY A 118 16.02 -18.47 1.39
C GLY A 118 14.57 -18.70 1.79
N SER A 119 13.64 -17.80 1.42
CA SER A 119 12.21 -18.03 1.63
C SER A 119 11.71 -19.21 0.78
N PRO A 120 10.57 -19.85 1.15
CA PRO A 120 9.96 -20.88 0.31
C PRO A 120 9.72 -20.42 -1.14
N LEU A 121 9.34 -19.15 -1.32
CA LEU A 121 9.13 -18.56 -2.64
C LEU A 121 10.45 -18.35 -3.40
N ASP A 122 11.54 -17.96 -2.72
CA ASP A 122 12.88 -17.83 -3.34
C ASP A 122 13.34 -19.17 -3.90
N VAL A 123 13.26 -20.23 -3.09
CA VAL A 123 13.66 -21.58 -3.48
C VAL A 123 12.83 -22.08 -4.66
N GLN A 124 11.50 -22.02 -4.55
CA GLN A 124 10.60 -22.51 -5.60
C GLN A 124 10.75 -21.72 -6.91
N ALA A 125 10.84 -20.39 -6.84
CA ALA A 125 10.99 -19.55 -8.02
C ALA A 125 12.29 -19.87 -8.77
N ARG A 126 13.39 -20.10 -8.04
CA ARG A 126 14.68 -20.49 -8.64
C ARG A 126 14.66 -21.89 -9.20
N GLU A 127 14.05 -22.86 -8.51
CA GLU A 127 13.91 -24.25 -8.98
C GLU A 127 13.19 -24.33 -10.33
N ILE A 128 12.14 -23.54 -10.53
CA ILE A 128 11.39 -23.50 -11.79
C ILE A 128 11.95 -22.47 -12.79
N GLY A 129 13.06 -21.82 -12.48
CA GLY A 129 13.81 -20.94 -13.40
C GLY A 129 13.25 -19.54 -13.59
N LEU A 130 12.44 -19.02 -12.65
CA LEU A 130 11.99 -17.63 -12.67
C LEU A 130 13.13 -16.66 -12.33
N ARG A 131 12.97 -15.40 -12.74
CA ARG A 131 13.86 -14.31 -12.32
C ARG A 131 13.55 -13.95 -10.88
N VAL A 132 14.59 -13.84 -10.04
CA VAL A 132 14.44 -13.47 -8.62
C VAL A 132 15.35 -12.30 -8.27
N VAL A 133 14.79 -11.30 -7.60
CA VAL A 133 15.51 -10.21 -6.94
C VAL A 133 15.29 -10.34 -5.45
N ASN A 134 16.36 -10.59 -4.69
CA ASN A 134 16.23 -10.75 -3.25
C ASN A 134 16.18 -9.39 -2.55
N ALA A 135 15.32 -9.28 -1.54
CA ALA A 135 15.23 -8.12 -0.66
C ALA A 135 16.12 -8.26 0.59
N ASP A 136 16.26 -7.19 1.38
CA ASP A 136 16.89 -7.26 2.70
C ASP A 136 15.86 -7.73 3.75
N PRO A 137 16.02 -8.92 4.36
CA PRO A 137 15.05 -9.46 5.30
C PRO A 137 14.89 -8.59 6.57
N ASN A 138 15.85 -7.70 6.85
CA ASN A 138 15.80 -6.79 8.00
C ASN A 138 14.99 -5.51 7.73
N VAL A 139 14.43 -5.35 6.53
CA VAL A 139 13.64 -4.18 6.14
C VAL A 139 12.16 -4.52 6.21
N GLY A 140 11.40 -3.93 7.16
CA GLY A 140 9.94 -4.07 7.24
C GLY A 140 9.22 -3.62 5.94
N GLY A 141 8.07 -4.23 5.62
CA GLY A 141 7.38 -4.02 4.34
C GLY A 141 7.05 -2.55 4.05
N ARG A 142 6.42 -1.84 5.00
CA ARG A 142 6.12 -0.41 4.85
C ARG A 142 7.37 0.51 4.77
N PHE A 143 8.52 0.02 5.22
CA PHE A 143 9.83 0.70 5.12
C PHE A 143 10.65 0.26 3.90
N SER A 144 10.02 -0.42 2.93
CA SER A 144 10.72 -1.08 1.81
C SER A 144 10.73 -0.28 0.51
N ALA A 145 10.26 0.98 0.52
CA ALA A 145 10.15 1.84 -0.66
C ALA A 145 11.47 1.99 -1.45
N LEU A 146 12.60 2.11 -0.75
CA LEU A 146 13.93 2.20 -1.38
C LEU A 146 14.68 0.86 -1.41
N SER A 147 13.98 -0.27 -1.25
CA SER A 147 14.55 -1.62 -1.35
C SER A 147 14.19 -2.29 -2.67
N ALA A 148 14.57 -3.56 -2.86
CA ALA A 148 14.16 -4.36 -4.01
C ALA A 148 12.64 -4.31 -4.30
N TYR A 149 11.78 -4.21 -3.28
CA TYR A 149 10.33 -4.12 -3.45
C TYR A 149 9.86 -2.87 -4.18
N GLY A 150 10.45 -1.71 -3.89
CA GLY A 150 10.12 -0.47 -4.58
C GLY A 150 10.89 -0.30 -5.88
N LEU A 151 12.19 -0.62 -5.87
CA LEU A 151 13.10 -0.31 -6.96
C LEU A 151 12.99 -1.27 -8.15
N THR A 152 12.64 -2.54 -7.92
CA THR A 152 12.55 -3.51 -9.02
C THR A 152 11.40 -3.18 -9.98
N PRO A 153 10.15 -2.94 -9.52
CA PRO A 153 9.08 -2.52 -10.43
C PRO A 153 9.40 -1.19 -11.11
N ALA A 154 9.98 -0.23 -10.37
CA ALA A 154 10.36 1.07 -10.91
C ALA A 154 11.39 0.97 -12.05
N ALA A 155 12.43 0.16 -11.87
CA ALA A 155 13.44 -0.08 -12.90
C ALA A 155 12.85 -0.77 -14.15
N LEU A 156 11.94 -1.73 -13.95
CA LEU A 156 11.26 -2.44 -15.04
C LEU A 156 10.40 -1.53 -15.91
N ILE A 157 9.69 -0.55 -15.31
CA ILE A 157 8.90 0.45 -16.04
C ILE A 157 9.75 1.65 -16.54
N GLY A 158 11.07 1.55 -16.40
CA GLY A 158 12.03 2.52 -16.94
C GLY A 158 12.12 3.83 -16.16
N ILE A 159 11.97 3.77 -14.83
CA ILE A 159 12.34 4.87 -13.92
C ILE A 159 13.82 4.73 -13.59
N ASP A 160 14.54 5.85 -13.65
CA ASP A 160 15.93 5.90 -13.20
C ASP A 160 15.99 5.91 -11.67
N ILE A 161 16.22 4.74 -11.11
CA ILE A 161 16.31 4.53 -9.67
C ILE A 161 17.58 5.12 -9.05
N SER A 162 18.62 5.43 -9.85
CA SER A 162 19.83 6.05 -9.32
C SER A 162 19.55 7.46 -8.80
N ILE A 163 18.71 8.22 -9.51
CA ILE A 163 18.25 9.55 -9.10
C ILE A 163 17.46 9.49 -7.79
N LEU A 164 16.53 8.52 -7.66
CA LEU A 164 15.77 8.32 -6.43
C LEU A 164 16.67 8.00 -5.22
N LEU A 165 17.72 7.22 -5.44
CA LEU A 165 18.69 6.86 -4.41
C LEU A 165 19.65 8.01 -4.08
N ASP A 166 20.08 8.80 -5.07
CA ASP A 166 20.90 10.00 -4.90
C ASP A 166 20.16 11.01 -4.01
N ASP A 167 18.95 11.36 -4.40
CA ASP A 167 18.09 12.29 -3.66
C ASP A 167 17.87 11.85 -2.21
N ALA A 168 17.50 10.58 -2.01
CA ALA A 168 17.31 10.01 -0.68
C ALA A 168 18.60 10.01 0.15
N TYR A 169 19.74 9.73 -0.47
CA TYR A 169 21.03 9.68 0.20
C TYR A 169 21.41 11.07 0.70
N GLU A 170 21.38 12.07 -0.18
CA GLU A 170 21.74 13.45 0.15
C GLU A 170 20.88 14.02 1.28
N ALA A 171 19.56 13.84 1.24
CA ALA A 171 18.68 14.28 2.32
C ALA A 171 19.01 13.61 3.66
N SER A 172 19.30 12.30 3.63
CA SER A 172 19.55 11.51 4.84
C SER A 172 20.80 11.93 5.64
N LEU A 173 21.79 12.57 4.98
CA LEU A 173 23.03 13.02 5.61
C LEU A 173 22.82 14.02 6.75
N SER A 174 21.66 14.69 6.78
CA SER A 174 21.33 15.69 7.80
C SER A 174 20.49 15.12 8.96
N PHE A 175 19.84 13.98 8.78
CA PHE A 175 18.75 13.53 9.67
C PHE A 175 19.20 13.10 11.06
N ALA A 176 20.41 12.54 11.19
CA ALA A 176 20.97 12.16 12.48
C ALA A 176 21.60 13.32 13.27
N LYS A 177 21.65 14.54 12.70
CA LYS A 177 22.24 15.71 13.36
C LYS A 177 21.27 16.30 14.39
N PRO A 178 21.76 16.88 15.51
CA PRO A 178 20.91 17.57 16.47
C PRO A 178 20.06 18.66 15.81
N GLY A 179 18.77 18.71 16.16
CA GLY A 179 17.83 19.68 15.62
C GLY A 179 17.44 19.44 14.15
N SER A 180 17.64 18.23 13.61
CA SER A 180 17.23 17.90 12.25
C SER A 180 15.71 18.07 12.04
N VAL A 181 15.34 18.36 10.79
CA VAL A 181 13.95 18.57 10.41
C VAL A 181 13.07 17.35 10.70
N VAL A 182 13.59 16.13 10.51
CA VAL A 182 12.83 14.89 10.79
C VAL A 182 12.49 14.76 12.27
N THR A 183 13.37 15.20 13.18
CA THR A 183 13.08 15.23 14.62
C THR A 183 12.04 16.29 14.97
N GLN A 184 12.12 17.48 14.36
CA GLN A 184 11.15 18.55 14.59
C GLN A 184 9.74 18.15 14.12
N VAL A 185 9.64 17.55 12.93
CA VAL A 185 8.36 17.10 12.37
C VAL A 185 7.79 15.93 13.16
N ALA A 186 8.62 14.94 13.55
CA ALA A 186 8.17 13.85 14.42
C ALA A 186 7.66 14.37 15.78
N ALA A 187 8.34 15.35 16.38
CA ALA A 187 7.91 15.98 17.63
C ALA A 187 6.58 16.74 17.47
N ALA A 188 6.39 17.45 16.35
CA ALA A 188 5.13 18.12 16.05
C ALA A 188 3.99 17.11 15.88
N LEU A 189 4.21 16.03 15.12
CA LEU A 189 3.22 14.97 14.90
C LEU A 189 2.87 14.17 16.16
N ALA A 190 3.76 14.14 17.16
CA ALA A 190 3.48 13.50 18.44
C ALA A 190 2.49 14.31 19.32
N ASP A 191 2.24 15.59 19.00
CA ASP A 191 1.23 16.39 19.69
C ASP A 191 -0.18 15.89 19.35
N LYS A 192 -1.07 15.89 20.35
CA LYS A 192 -2.48 15.43 20.19
C LYS A 192 -3.26 16.24 19.15
N PHE A 193 -2.83 17.46 18.84
CA PHE A 193 -3.39 18.26 17.77
C PHE A 193 -3.31 17.53 16.41
N PHE A 194 -2.29 16.69 16.20
CA PHE A 194 -2.06 15.92 14.98
C PHE A 194 -2.61 14.48 15.04
N SER A 195 -3.39 14.12 16.07
CA SER A 195 -3.99 12.76 16.16
C SER A 195 -4.84 12.40 14.95
N PHE A 196 -5.44 13.39 14.28
CA PHE A 196 -5.97 13.26 12.92
C PHE A 196 -5.16 14.18 12.02
N THR A 197 -4.53 13.64 10.99
CA THR A 197 -3.68 14.44 10.08
C THR A 197 -4.05 14.16 8.63
N GLY A 198 -4.48 15.20 7.92
CA GLY A 198 -4.74 15.15 6.50
C GLY A 198 -3.46 15.22 5.68
N PHE A 199 -3.37 14.46 4.60
CA PHE A 199 -2.30 14.52 3.61
C PHE A 199 -2.89 14.88 2.25
N LEU A 200 -2.53 16.07 1.74
CA LEU A 200 -3.05 16.61 0.49
C LEU A 200 -1.94 16.70 -0.56
N ASP A 201 -2.05 15.88 -1.60
CA ASP A 201 -1.10 15.79 -2.72
C ASP A 201 -1.62 16.45 -4.01
N THR A 202 -2.85 16.95 -4.00
CA THR A 202 -3.47 17.60 -5.15
C THR A 202 -2.68 18.86 -5.52
N GLY A 203 -2.19 18.91 -6.77
CA GLY A 203 -1.37 20.02 -7.25
C GLY A 203 0.13 19.86 -7.01
N SER A 204 0.55 18.83 -6.27
CA SER A 204 1.97 18.51 -6.05
C SER A 204 2.58 17.72 -7.21
N ASN A 205 3.91 17.63 -7.22
CA ASN A 205 4.68 16.75 -8.10
C ASN A 205 4.79 15.29 -7.57
N VAL A 206 4.15 14.98 -6.43
CA VAL A 206 4.22 13.69 -5.74
C VAL A 206 2.83 13.06 -5.52
N ALA A 207 2.03 13.04 -6.58
CA ALA A 207 0.70 12.42 -6.55
C ALA A 207 0.77 10.95 -6.08
N GLY A 208 -0.17 10.57 -5.20
CA GLY A 208 -0.24 9.25 -4.57
C GLY A 208 0.59 9.12 -3.28
N LEU A 209 1.51 10.05 -2.99
CA LEU A 209 2.40 9.96 -1.83
C LEU A 209 1.62 9.84 -0.50
N GLY A 210 0.47 10.51 -0.40
CA GLY A 210 -0.41 10.41 0.77
C GLY A 210 -0.87 8.98 1.07
N GLU A 211 -1.19 8.18 0.04
CA GLU A 211 -1.63 6.77 0.19
C GLU A 211 -0.49 5.90 0.74
N TRP A 212 0.75 6.15 0.33
CA TRP A 212 1.91 5.44 0.89
C TRP A 212 2.23 5.88 2.33
N ILE A 213 2.15 7.18 2.63
CA ILE A 213 2.35 7.71 3.99
C ILE A 213 1.27 7.19 4.95
N GLU A 214 0.04 7.04 4.48
CA GLU A 214 -1.07 6.49 5.26
C GLU A 214 -0.70 5.13 5.84
N GLN A 215 -0.28 4.20 4.99
CA GLN A 215 0.19 2.89 5.45
C GLN A 215 1.38 3.01 6.40
N LEU A 216 2.38 3.82 6.03
CA LEU A 216 3.61 3.96 6.79
C LEU A 216 3.34 4.43 8.23
N ILE A 217 2.54 5.48 8.41
CA ILE A 217 2.24 6.06 9.73
C ILE A 217 1.24 5.20 10.49
N ALA A 218 0.14 4.79 9.86
CA ALA A 218 -0.93 4.06 10.56
C ALA A 218 -0.43 2.73 11.11
N GLU A 219 0.24 1.89 10.30
CA GLU A 219 0.77 0.61 10.78
C GLU A 219 1.92 0.75 11.79
N SER A 220 2.66 1.85 11.71
CA SER A 220 3.78 2.08 12.63
C SER A 220 3.29 2.61 13.97
N THR A 221 2.28 3.47 14.00
CA THR A 221 1.89 4.21 15.20
C THR A 221 0.57 3.77 15.84
N GLY A 222 -0.35 3.21 15.07
CA GLY A 222 -1.68 2.76 15.51
C GLY A 222 -1.63 1.53 16.40
N LYS A 223 -1.16 1.68 17.64
CA LYS A 223 -0.93 0.60 18.60
C LYS A 223 -1.28 1.06 20.01
N ASP A 224 -1.79 0.12 20.82
CA ASP A 224 -2.06 0.36 22.24
C ASP A 224 -2.97 1.58 22.51
N GLY A 225 -3.89 1.88 21.58
CA GLY A 225 -4.78 3.05 21.65
C GLY A 225 -4.09 4.40 21.41
N LYS A 226 -2.84 4.39 20.93
CA LYS A 226 -2.06 5.55 20.50
C LYS A 226 -1.91 5.54 18.98
N GLY A 227 -1.49 6.68 18.43
CA GLY A 227 -1.17 6.80 17.00
C GLY A 227 -1.58 8.14 16.42
N VAL A 228 -1.07 8.39 15.22
CA VAL A 228 -1.61 9.42 14.32
C VAL A 228 -2.47 8.68 13.31
N LEU A 229 -3.70 9.15 13.09
CA LEU A 229 -4.55 8.70 12.00
C LEU A 229 -4.27 9.56 10.75
N PRO A 230 -3.50 9.05 9.77
CA PRO A 230 -3.36 9.69 8.48
C PRO A 230 -4.66 9.61 7.69
N ILE A 231 -5.02 10.70 7.02
CA ILE A 231 -6.22 10.78 6.17
C ILE A 231 -5.80 11.30 4.81
N THR A 232 -5.98 10.48 3.77
CA THR A 232 -5.66 10.87 2.40
C THR A 232 -6.72 11.81 1.84
N LEU A 233 -6.29 12.98 1.37
CA LEU A 233 -7.18 14.04 0.90
C LEU A 233 -6.96 14.32 -0.59
N ARG A 234 -8.07 14.34 -1.34
CA ARG A 234 -8.12 14.79 -2.75
C ARG A 234 -8.54 16.25 -2.91
N ARG A 235 -8.99 16.84 -1.82
CA ARG A 235 -9.44 18.23 -1.71
C ARG A 235 -9.32 18.66 -0.26
N LYS A 236 -9.34 19.96 -0.02
CA LYS A 236 -9.36 20.49 1.35
C LYS A 236 -10.52 19.88 2.13
N SER A 237 -10.23 19.39 3.33
CA SER A 237 -11.23 18.83 4.25
C SER A 237 -12.21 19.92 4.68
N SER A 238 -13.43 19.49 5.02
CA SER A 238 -14.44 20.33 5.63
C SER A 238 -14.26 20.50 7.14
N LEU A 239 -13.40 19.69 7.75
CA LEU A 239 -13.11 19.68 9.18
C LEU A 239 -11.80 20.41 9.49
N ASN A 240 -11.67 20.82 10.75
CA ASN A 240 -10.52 21.57 11.25
C ASN A 240 -9.53 20.65 11.97
N TYR A 241 -8.90 19.74 11.23
CA TYR A 241 -7.71 19.00 11.66
C TYR A 241 -6.50 19.43 10.83
N PRO A 242 -5.26 19.27 11.32
CA PRO A 242 -4.06 19.66 10.59
C PRO A 242 -3.97 18.97 9.24
N VAL A 243 -3.60 19.73 8.21
CA VAL A 243 -3.34 19.20 6.86
C VAL A 243 -1.89 19.48 6.48
N ILE A 244 -1.18 18.45 6.07
CA ILE A 244 0.15 18.53 5.47
C ILE A 244 -0.02 18.49 3.95
N SER A 245 0.49 19.51 3.28
CA SER A 245 0.41 19.67 1.82
C SER A 245 1.78 19.47 1.16
N PHE A 246 1.79 18.99 -0.08
CA PHE A 246 3.03 18.73 -0.83
C PHE A 246 3.27 19.72 -1.97
N ASP A 247 2.45 20.77 -2.06
CA ASP A 247 2.48 21.76 -3.16
C ASP A 247 3.00 23.15 -2.72
N GLY A 248 3.50 23.29 -1.50
CA GLY A 248 3.98 24.55 -0.92
C GLY A 248 2.88 25.53 -0.51
N SER A 249 1.59 25.20 -0.68
CA SER A 249 0.50 26.15 -0.48
C SER A 249 -0.02 26.26 0.96
N GLY A 250 0.26 25.27 1.80
CA GLY A 250 -0.22 25.19 3.18
C GLY A 250 0.78 25.70 4.23
N SER A 251 0.27 26.08 5.41
CA SER A 251 1.11 26.43 6.56
C SER A 251 1.96 25.27 7.07
N ASN A 252 1.47 24.04 6.88
CA ASN A 252 2.23 22.81 7.04
C ASN A 252 2.45 22.25 5.65
N SER A 253 3.64 22.46 5.09
CA SER A 253 4.01 21.90 3.79
C SER A 253 5.37 21.25 3.84
N VAL A 254 5.51 20.15 3.11
CA VAL A 254 6.77 19.43 2.91
C VAL A 254 6.96 19.32 1.41
N GLU A 255 7.91 20.07 0.87
CA GLU A 255 8.29 20.01 -0.55
C GLU A 255 9.65 19.33 -0.65
N ALA A 256 9.72 18.24 -1.41
CA ALA A 256 10.94 17.49 -1.62
C ALA A 256 10.85 16.69 -2.93
N SER A 257 11.97 16.13 -3.37
CA SER A 257 11.93 15.12 -4.43
C SER A 257 11.26 13.82 -3.91
N LEU A 258 10.87 12.92 -4.82
CA LEU A 258 10.24 11.65 -4.41
C LEU A 258 11.19 10.78 -3.56
N GLY A 259 12.47 10.72 -3.93
CA GLY A 259 13.49 9.97 -3.18
C GLY A 259 13.66 10.53 -1.76
N GLU A 260 13.75 11.86 -1.65
CA GLU A 260 13.80 12.57 -0.37
C GLU A 260 12.56 12.28 0.49
N HIS A 261 11.35 12.33 -0.10
CA HIS A 261 10.11 12.04 0.61
C HIS A 261 10.08 10.63 1.20
N PHE A 262 10.51 9.61 0.44
CA PHE A 262 10.52 8.24 0.95
C PHE A 262 11.39 8.10 2.20
N ILE A 263 12.62 8.61 2.18
CA ILE A 263 13.50 8.49 3.34
C ILE A 263 13.08 9.43 4.48
N PHE A 264 12.59 10.63 4.17
CA PHE A 264 12.13 11.61 5.15
C PHE A 264 10.99 11.06 5.99
N TRP A 265 9.93 10.55 5.35
CA TRP A 265 8.76 10.04 6.05
C TRP A 265 9.05 8.74 6.81
N GLN A 266 9.98 7.91 6.33
CA GLN A 266 10.46 6.75 7.09
C GLN A 266 11.14 7.18 8.40
N TRP A 267 12.03 8.18 8.35
CA TRP A 267 12.66 8.72 9.55
C TRP A 267 11.66 9.37 10.51
N VAL A 268 10.79 10.24 10.00
CA VAL A 268 9.72 10.87 10.79
C VAL A 268 8.86 9.81 11.48
N THR A 269 8.45 8.77 10.77
CA THR A 269 7.59 7.70 11.31
C THR A 269 8.29 6.89 12.40
N ALA A 270 9.56 6.53 12.20
CA ALA A 270 10.33 5.80 13.20
C ALA A 270 10.51 6.61 14.50
N LEU A 271 10.83 7.91 14.37
CA LEU A 271 10.95 8.83 15.50
C LEU A 271 9.59 9.08 16.18
N LEU A 272 8.52 9.20 15.41
CA LEU A 272 7.16 9.36 15.92
C LEU A 272 6.74 8.14 16.76
N GLY A 273 7.00 6.91 16.28
CA GLY A 273 6.74 5.70 17.06
C GLY A 273 7.49 5.69 18.39
N TYR A 274 8.76 6.09 18.39
CA TYR A 274 9.54 6.24 19.62
C TYR A 274 8.93 7.26 20.59
N LEU A 275 8.52 8.44 20.10
CA LEU A 275 7.90 9.49 20.92
C LEU A 275 6.54 9.09 21.49
N LEU A 276 5.79 8.25 20.76
CA LEU A 276 4.52 7.69 21.21
C LEU A 276 4.71 6.47 22.13
N GLU A 277 5.95 6.02 22.35
CA GLU A 277 6.30 4.83 23.12
C GLU A 277 5.64 3.55 22.56
N VAL A 278 5.63 3.41 21.24
CA VAL A 278 5.20 2.20 20.54
C VAL A 278 6.33 1.68 19.65
N ASP A 279 6.33 0.39 19.33
CA ASP A 279 7.30 -0.18 18.39
C ASP A 279 6.86 0.11 16.94
N PRO A 280 7.55 0.99 16.20
CA PRO A 280 7.16 1.35 14.83
C PRO A 280 7.40 0.23 13.82
N PHE A 281 8.08 -0.86 14.20
CA PHE A 281 8.53 -1.90 13.27
C PHE A 281 7.75 -3.22 13.41
N ASN A 282 7.03 -3.43 14.51
CA ASN A 282 6.15 -4.59 14.66
C ASN A 282 4.74 -4.37 14.03
N GLN A 283 3.94 -5.44 13.95
CA GLN A 283 2.62 -5.43 13.31
C GLN A 283 1.64 -6.48 13.92
N PRO A 284 1.34 -6.40 15.22
CA PRO A 284 0.56 -7.44 15.91
C PRO A 284 -0.84 -7.64 15.31
N ASN A 285 -1.55 -6.57 14.93
CA ASN A 285 -2.92 -6.66 14.41
C ASN A 285 -3.01 -7.29 13.01
N VAL A 286 -1.94 -7.17 12.20
CA VAL A 286 -1.86 -7.86 10.91
C VAL A 286 -1.81 -9.38 11.10
N THR A 287 -1.06 -9.85 12.10
CA THR A 287 -1.00 -11.26 12.45
C THR A 287 -2.35 -11.76 12.94
N GLU A 288 -2.99 -11.03 13.85
CA GLU A 288 -4.32 -11.37 14.41
C GLU A 288 -5.36 -11.58 13.31
N ALA A 289 -5.39 -10.71 12.30
CA ALA A 289 -6.35 -10.86 11.22
C ALA A 289 -6.03 -11.99 10.25
N LYS A 290 -4.74 -12.26 9.98
CA LYS A 290 -4.33 -13.44 9.21
C LYS A 290 -4.79 -14.72 9.91
N GLU A 291 -4.68 -14.78 11.23
CA GLU A 291 -5.16 -15.91 12.03
C GLU A 291 -6.68 -16.04 11.96
N LYS A 292 -7.44 -14.94 12.12
CA LYS A 292 -8.92 -14.93 12.00
C LYS A 292 -9.37 -15.37 10.60
N THR A 293 -8.75 -14.87 9.55
CA THR A 293 -9.02 -15.26 8.16
C THR A 293 -8.71 -16.73 7.95
N SER A 294 -7.57 -17.22 8.42
CA SER A 294 -7.19 -18.64 8.31
C SER A 294 -8.17 -19.55 9.04
N ALA A 295 -8.62 -19.15 10.24
CA ALA A 295 -9.64 -19.88 10.99
C ALA A 295 -11.00 -19.88 10.29
N LEU A 296 -11.39 -18.77 9.66
CA LEU A 296 -12.62 -18.68 8.87
C LEU A 296 -12.56 -19.60 7.64
N LEU A 297 -11.49 -19.53 6.86
CA LEU A 297 -11.28 -20.39 5.68
C LEU A 297 -11.26 -21.88 6.07
N SER A 298 -10.63 -22.21 7.20
CA SER A 298 -10.60 -23.59 7.73
C SER A 298 -11.97 -24.11 8.16
N ARG A 299 -12.87 -23.23 8.65
CA ARG A 299 -14.26 -23.60 8.93
C ARG A 299 -15.04 -23.78 7.63
N TRP A 300 -14.89 -22.84 6.70
CA TRP A 300 -15.61 -22.84 5.43
C TRP A 300 -15.23 -23.99 4.48
N SER A 301 -14.04 -24.58 4.64
CA SER A 301 -13.68 -25.81 3.92
C SER A 301 -14.57 -27.02 4.28
N LYS A 302 -15.30 -26.95 5.41
CA LYS A 302 -16.25 -27.97 5.86
C LYS A 302 -17.72 -27.61 5.57
N GLY A 303 -17.95 -26.49 4.90
CA GLY A 303 -19.28 -25.91 4.67
C GLY A 303 -19.28 -24.44 5.03
N ARG A 304 -19.86 -23.60 4.17
CA ARG A 304 -19.99 -22.16 4.42
C ARG A 304 -21.20 -21.90 5.31
N GLU A 305 -20.99 -21.12 6.36
CA GLU A 305 -22.11 -20.56 7.12
C GLU A 305 -22.80 -19.51 6.24
N GLU A 306 -24.13 -19.59 6.14
CA GLU A 306 -24.91 -18.59 5.45
C GLU A 306 -25.02 -17.35 6.35
N ILE A 307 -24.52 -16.21 5.85
CA ILE A 307 -24.65 -14.94 6.54
C ILE A 307 -25.90 -14.27 5.98
N THR A 308 -26.87 -13.97 6.83
CA THR A 308 -28.09 -13.27 6.44
C THR A 308 -27.98 -11.78 6.72
N PRO A 309 -28.44 -10.91 5.79
CA PRO A 309 -28.45 -9.48 6.03
C PRO A 309 -29.51 -9.10 7.07
N VAL A 310 -29.25 -8.03 7.83
CA VAL A 310 -30.26 -7.43 8.73
C VAL A 310 -31.29 -6.59 7.98
N PHE A 311 -30.92 -6.13 6.78
CA PHE A 311 -31.78 -5.39 5.86
C PHE A 311 -31.38 -5.71 4.43
N GLU A 312 -32.35 -5.92 3.56
CA GLU A 312 -32.13 -6.17 2.13
C GLU A 312 -33.17 -5.43 1.29
N SER A 313 -32.72 -4.89 0.16
CA SER A 313 -33.49 -4.19 -0.87
C SER A 313 -33.01 -4.65 -2.25
N GLU A 314 -33.59 -4.13 -3.33
CA GLU A 314 -33.20 -4.50 -4.70
C GLU A 314 -31.69 -4.34 -4.99
N ASN A 315 -31.05 -3.32 -4.40
CA ASN A 315 -29.66 -2.95 -4.73
C ASN A 315 -28.68 -3.03 -3.54
N ILE A 316 -29.18 -3.17 -2.31
CA ILE A 316 -28.36 -3.05 -1.09
C ILE A 316 -28.77 -4.11 -0.08
N ALA A 317 -27.77 -4.85 0.42
CA ALA A 317 -27.86 -5.71 1.59
C ALA A 317 -26.93 -5.16 2.70
N ILE A 318 -27.41 -5.13 3.94
CA ILE A 318 -26.66 -4.65 5.10
C ILE A 318 -26.39 -5.82 6.03
N TYR A 319 -25.12 -6.00 6.39
CA TYR A 319 -24.67 -6.98 7.38
C TYR A 319 -24.12 -6.23 8.58
N SER A 320 -24.80 -6.33 9.73
CA SER A 320 -24.45 -5.59 10.94
C SER A 320 -24.98 -6.30 12.19
N SER A 321 -24.39 -6.00 13.34
CA SER A 321 -24.98 -6.34 14.65
C SER A 321 -26.13 -5.42 15.06
N LEU A 322 -26.32 -4.30 14.33
CA LEU A 322 -27.44 -3.37 14.52
C LEU A 322 -28.65 -3.88 13.74
N GLN A 323 -29.82 -3.97 14.37
CA GLN A 323 -31.06 -4.33 13.68
C GLN A 323 -31.70 -3.09 13.06
N GLU A 324 -31.83 -3.08 11.73
CA GLU A 324 -32.26 -1.90 10.98
C GLU A 324 -33.25 -2.24 9.87
N ASN A 325 -34.03 -1.24 9.46
CA ASN A 325 -35.08 -1.37 8.45
C ASN A 325 -34.89 -0.43 7.23
N SER A 326 -33.80 0.33 7.19
CA SER A 326 -33.42 1.15 6.03
C SER A 326 -31.92 1.48 6.05
N VAL A 327 -31.38 1.84 4.88
CA VAL A 327 -30.00 2.32 4.74
C VAL A 327 -29.77 3.61 5.52
N GLU A 328 -30.71 4.54 5.48
CA GLU A 328 -30.64 5.82 6.18
C GLU A 328 -30.51 5.62 7.69
N HIS A 329 -31.39 4.81 8.28
CA HIS A 329 -31.39 4.54 9.72
C HIS A 329 -30.14 3.79 10.17
N TYR A 330 -29.65 2.86 9.34
CA TYR A 330 -28.35 2.21 9.58
C TYR A 330 -27.21 3.23 9.62
N LEU A 331 -27.11 4.12 8.62
CA LEU A 331 -26.06 5.12 8.57
C LEU A 331 -26.14 6.09 9.75
N GLU A 332 -27.32 6.59 10.10
CA GLU A 332 -27.53 7.47 11.25
C GLU A 332 -27.04 6.85 12.56
N LYS A 333 -27.42 5.59 12.83
CA LYS A 333 -26.98 4.88 14.03
C LYS A 333 -25.52 4.49 13.99
N ALA A 334 -25.00 4.05 12.85
CA ALA A 334 -23.58 3.75 12.69
C ALA A 334 -22.74 5.00 13.00
N ILE A 335 -23.14 6.17 12.49
CA ILE A 335 -22.50 7.46 12.77
C ILE A 335 -22.66 7.83 14.25
N ALA A 336 -23.88 7.76 14.81
CA ALA A 336 -24.15 8.15 16.19
C ALA A 336 -23.41 7.28 17.22
N ASN A 337 -23.17 6.00 16.90
CA ASN A 337 -22.42 5.07 17.74
C ASN A 337 -20.90 5.14 17.50
N SER A 338 -20.44 5.85 16.47
CA SER A 338 -19.01 5.98 16.17
C SER A 338 -18.34 6.98 17.11
N ARG A 339 -17.15 6.62 17.60
CA ARG A 339 -16.28 7.52 18.37
C ARG A 339 -14.95 7.62 17.64
N GLY A 340 -14.50 8.85 17.36
CA GLY A 340 -13.24 9.09 16.66
C GLY A 340 -13.48 9.38 15.18
N TYR A 341 -13.41 8.36 14.32
CA TYR A 341 -13.43 8.49 12.86
C TYR A 341 -14.33 7.43 12.22
N LEU A 342 -14.57 7.57 10.91
CA LEU A 342 -15.22 6.57 10.08
C LEU A 342 -14.18 5.98 9.10
N ALA A 343 -14.23 4.67 8.87
CA ALA A 343 -13.40 4.00 7.87
C ALA A 343 -14.29 3.35 6.80
N ILE A 344 -14.01 3.65 5.53
CA ILE A 344 -14.63 2.98 4.40
C ILE A 344 -13.62 1.99 3.81
N MET A 345 -13.99 0.72 3.80
CA MET A 345 -13.17 -0.35 3.25
C MET A 345 -13.88 -0.98 2.05
N ALA A 346 -13.52 -0.55 0.84
CA ALA A 346 -14.20 -0.92 -0.38
C ALA A 346 -13.61 -2.22 -0.97
N TYR A 347 -14.40 -3.29 -0.95
CA TYR A 347 -14.12 -4.54 -1.68
C TYR A 347 -14.78 -4.49 -3.05
N LEU A 348 -14.21 -3.67 -3.93
CA LEU A 348 -14.77 -3.36 -5.24
C LEU A 348 -13.67 -3.31 -6.30
N HIS A 349 -14.06 -3.16 -7.57
CA HIS A 349 -13.14 -3.15 -8.69
C HIS A 349 -12.49 -1.77 -8.84
N ARG A 350 -11.21 -1.67 -8.45
CA ARG A 350 -10.43 -0.44 -8.61
C ARG A 350 -10.23 -0.07 -10.08
N GLY A 351 -10.48 1.19 -10.42
CA GLY A 351 -10.46 1.70 -11.78
C GLY A 351 -11.78 1.52 -12.55
N GLY A 352 -12.75 0.76 -12.02
CA GLY A 352 -14.13 0.72 -12.52
C GLY A 352 -15.13 1.35 -11.56
N ASP A 353 -15.01 1.05 -10.27
CA ASP A 353 -15.94 1.51 -9.21
C ASP A 353 -15.39 2.73 -8.45
N ASP A 354 -14.53 3.52 -9.09
CA ASP A 354 -13.78 4.61 -8.45
C ASP A 354 -14.66 5.73 -7.85
N GLN A 355 -15.93 5.82 -8.27
CA GLN A 355 -16.93 6.74 -7.68
C GLN A 355 -17.19 6.46 -6.20
N ILE A 356 -16.93 5.24 -5.70
CA ILE A 356 -17.11 4.92 -4.27
C ILE A 356 -16.25 5.80 -3.35
N LYS A 357 -15.15 6.35 -3.87
CA LYS A 357 -14.26 7.25 -3.13
C LYS A 357 -14.95 8.56 -2.71
N ASP A 358 -15.99 8.98 -3.43
CA ASP A 358 -16.74 10.18 -3.11
C ASP A 358 -17.59 10.03 -1.83
N LEU A 359 -17.79 8.79 -1.36
CA LEU A 359 -18.51 8.53 -0.12
C LEU A 359 -17.77 9.07 1.11
N ALA A 360 -16.43 8.99 1.15
CA ALA A 360 -15.64 9.47 2.29
C ALA A 360 -15.86 10.96 2.61
N PRO A 361 -15.69 11.90 1.66
CA PRO A 361 -15.94 13.30 1.96
C PRO A 361 -17.43 13.64 2.14
N LEU A 362 -18.36 12.85 1.57
CA LEU A 362 -19.79 13.00 1.85
C LEU A 362 -20.10 12.62 3.31
N LEU A 363 -19.58 11.49 3.78
CA LEU A 363 -19.73 11.05 5.16
C LEU A 363 -19.04 12.01 6.12
N GLU A 364 -17.82 12.49 5.84
CA GLU A 364 -17.13 13.49 6.66
C GLU A 364 -18.00 14.75 6.84
N SER A 365 -18.54 15.27 5.74
CA SER A 365 -19.36 16.48 5.76
C SER A 365 -20.65 16.31 6.59
N LYS A 366 -21.26 15.11 6.57
CA LYS A 366 -22.52 14.81 7.27
C LYS A 366 -22.31 14.40 8.72
N SER A 367 -21.34 13.53 9.00
CA SER A 367 -21.04 13.01 10.34
C SER A 367 -20.27 13.99 11.20
N LYS A 368 -19.54 14.92 10.57
CA LYS A 368 -18.52 15.76 11.21
C LYS A 368 -17.38 14.96 11.87
N LEU A 369 -17.20 13.71 11.45
CA LEU A 369 -16.13 12.84 11.87
C LEU A 369 -15.08 12.74 10.75
N PRO A 370 -13.78 12.74 11.09
CA PRO A 370 -12.73 12.38 10.15
C PRO A 370 -13.07 11.05 9.49
N THR A 371 -12.89 10.96 8.17
CA THR A 371 -13.29 9.77 7.41
C THR A 371 -12.17 9.30 6.49
N THR A 372 -11.74 8.05 6.65
CA THR A 372 -10.73 7.40 5.80
C THR A 372 -11.37 6.54 4.73
N PHE A 373 -10.63 6.30 3.66
CA PHE A 373 -11.03 5.41 2.57
C PHE A 373 -9.87 4.49 2.22
N GLY A 374 -10.15 3.19 2.13
CA GLY A 374 -9.20 2.18 1.68
C GLY A 374 -9.84 1.16 0.75
N TRP A 375 -9.05 0.63 -0.17
CA TRP A 375 -9.43 -0.54 -0.96
C TRP A 375 -9.14 -1.81 -0.17
N GLY A 376 -10.14 -2.67 0.00
CA GLY A 376 -9.98 -4.01 0.56
C GLY A 376 -9.63 -5.03 -0.53
N PRO A 377 -8.88 -6.11 -0.21
CA PRO A 377 -8.30 -6.46 1.09
C PRO A 377 -6.91 -5.84 1.39
N ARG A 378 -6.39 -4.88 0.59
CA ARG A 378 -4.98 -4.37 0.66
C ARG A 378 -4.41 -4.28 2.08
N PHE A 379 -5.11 -3.56 2.94
CA PHE A 379 -4.71 -3.31 4.32
C PHE A 379 -5.90 -3.24 5.25
N LEU A 380 -6.46 -4.40 5.55
CA LEU A 380 -7.56 -4.50 6.51
C LEU A 380 -7.29 -3.86 7.89
N HIS A 381 -6.04 -3.47 8.19
CA HIS A 381 -5.56 -3.01 9.50
C HIS A 381 -4.94 -1.61 9.50
N SER A 382 -4.91 -0.92 8.36
CA SER A 382 -4.09 0.30 8.20
C SER A 382 -4.87 1.53 7.75
N THR A 383 -6.10 1.36 7.24
CA THR A 383 -7.03 2.49 7.04
C THR A 383 -7.89 2.64 8.28
N GLY A 384 -7.34 3.29 9.30
CA GLY A 384 -8.06 3.53 10.55
C GLY A 384 -7.61 2.65 11.69
#